data_AF-A0A975SVU7-F1
#
_entry.id   AF-A0A975SVU7-F1
#
_cell.length_a   1.000
_cell.length_b   1.000
_cell.length_c   1.000
_cell.angle_alpha   90.00
_cell.angle_beta   90.00
_cell.angle_gamma   90.00
#
_symmetry.space_group_name_H-M   'P 1'
#
loop_
_entity.id
_entity.type
_entity.pdbx_description
1 polymer ?
#
loop_
_entity_poly.entity_id
_entity_poly.type
_entity_poly.pdbx_seq_one_letter_code
_entity_poly.pdbx_strand_id
1 'polypeptide(L)'
;MTLLVILVLVGAAVLVARAVSRRTEQRALEERRVADLDAVRKVADEDVTRFGEELQRLDTDMLTTELDEPTRQDYQRALDSYESAKESLGRVAVSEDVRHVTEALEDGRYAVACVHARTSGRPLPVRRPPCFFNPAHGPSTTDVEWAPAGGQQRQIPVCAADADRLAQGAEPDIRTVQQGVGRVPYWQGGPAYSPWASGYFGGYAASGLLPSFLLLTMLSPTWDGVGGDGFDTGGDGGGDSGDGGDGGDGGAGDAGDGGGYDGGGDSGGDGGGWGFGDGGGFDGGGFDF
;
A
#
# COMPACT_ATOMS: atom_id res chain seq x y z
N MET A 1 -15.87 26.41 50.54
CA MET A 1 -14.77 27.01 49.73
C MET A 1 -13.69 26.00 49.39
N THR A 2 -13.12 25.28 50.34
CA THR A 2 -12.04 24.29 50.11
C THR A 2 -12.41 23.18 49.12
N LEU A 3 -13.61 22.57 49.22
CA LEU A 3 -14.10 21.56 48.28
C LEU A 3 -14.21 22.07 46.83
N LEU A 4 -14.67 23.30 46.63
CA LEU A 4 -14.77 23.90 45.29
C LEU A 4 -13.40 24.14 44.68
N VAL A 5 -12.43 24.60 45.48
CA VAL A 5 -11.04 24.77 45.03
C VAL A 5 -10.43 23.43 44.64
N ILE A 6 -10.65 22.38 45.43
CA ILE A 6 -10.17 21.03 45.11
C ILE A 6 -10.79 20.52 43.81
N LEU A 7 -12.10 20.66 43.62
CA LEU A 7 -12.78 20.25 42.39
C LEU A 7 -12.27 20.99 41.16
N VAL A 8 -12.00 22.30 41.26
CA VAL A 8 -11.41 23.09 40.17
C VAL A 8 -9.98 22.62 39.87
N LEU A 9 -9.17 22.35 40.89
CA LEU A 9 -7.81 21.85 40.69
C LEU A 9 -7.78 20.46 40.07
N VAL A 10 -8.68 19.55 40.49
CA VAL A 10 -8.83 18.22 39.89
C VAL A 10 -9.33 18.33 38.45
N GLY A 11 -10.33 19.18 38.18
CA GLY A 11 -10.81 19.42 36.82
C GLY A 11 -9.72 19.98 35.90
N ALA A 12 -8.92 20.93 36.39
CA ALA A 12 -7.77 21.46 35.66
C ALA A 12 -6.70 20.39 35.40
N ALA A 13 -6.39 19.57 36.40
CA ALA A 13 -5.42 18.46 36.27
C ALA A 13 -5.88 17.43 35.23
N VAL A 14 -7.17 17.05 35.22
CA VAL A 14 -7.75 16.13 34.24
C VAL A 14 -7.70 16.72 32.83
N LEU A 15 -8.03 18.00 32.66
CA LEU A 15 -7.95 18.67 31.35
C LEU A 15 -6.52 18.74 30.81
N VAL A 16 -5.55 19.04 31.68
CA VAL A 16 -4.12 19.04 31.32
C VAL A 16 -3.65 17.64 30.94
N ALA A 17 -3.99 16.61 31.74
CA ALA A 17 -3.64 15.23 31.44
C ALA A 17 -4.21 14.77 30.09
N ARG A 18 -5.48 15.10 29.80
CA ARG A 18 -6.11 14.79 28.51
C ARG A 18 -5.46 15.52 27.34
N ALA A 19 -5.08 16.79 27.52
CA ALA A 19 -4.39 17.56 26.50
C ALA A 19 -2.99 17.01 26.20
N VAL A 20 -2.26 16.57 27.23
CA VAL A 20 -0.94 15.92 27.07
C VAL A 20 -1.10 14.56 26.37
N SER A 21 -2.02 13.69 26.81
CA SER A 21 -2.28 12.38 26.19
C SER A 21 -2.60 12.51 24.69
N ARG A 22 -3.48 13.46 24.33
CA ARG A 22 -3.81 13.73 22.93
C ARG A 22 -2.60 14.17 22.11
N ARG A 23 -1.71 14.98 22.67
CA ARG A 23 -0.50 15.44 21.98
C ARG A 23 0.52 14.31 21.80
N THR A 24 0.68 13.44 22.81
CA THR A 24 1.58 12.28 22.72
C THR A 24 1.06 11.27 21.71
N GLU A 25 -0.24 10.99 21.73
CA GLU A 25 -0.90 10.12 20.74
C GLU A 25 -0.75 10.67 19.32
N GLN A 26 -0.97 11.97 19.11
CA GLN A 26 -0.80 12.60 17.80
C GLN A 26 0.65 12.51 17.30
N ARG A 27 1.63 12.73 18.17
CA ARG A 27 3.05 12.60 17.81
C ARG A 27 3.40 11.16 17.45
N ALA A 28 2.96 10.19 18.27
CA ALA A 28 3.19 8.78 18.01
C ALA A 28 2.54 8.31 16.69
N LEU A 29 1.34 8.81 16.37
CA LEU A 29 0.68 8.52 15.10
C LEU A 29 1.45 9.12 13.91
N GLU A 30 1.95 10.34 14.05
CA GLU A 30 2.74 10.98 12.98
C GLU A 30 4.09 10.28 12.76
N GLU A 31 4.79 9.93 13.83
CA GLU A 31 6.03 9.15 13.77
C GLU A 31 5.80 7.79 13.10
N ARG A 32 4.68 7.12 13.41
CA ARG A 32 4.28 5.87 12.74
C ARG A 32 4.00 6.08 11.25
N ARG A 33 3.27 7.13 10.88
CA ARG A 33 2.99 7.45 9.47
C ARG A 33 4.26 7.69 8.66
N VAL A 34 5.20 8.43 9.22
CA VAL A 34 6.50 8.69 8.58
C VAL A 34 7.27 7.38 8.41
N ALA A 35 7.33 6.55 9.46
CA ALA A 35 8.01 5.26 9.38
C ALA A 35 7.36 4.29 8.38
N ASP A 36 6.02 4.23 8.36
CA ASP A 36 5.25 3.41 7.41
C ASP A 36 5.50 3.88 5.97
N LEU A 37 5.45 5.20 5.74
CA LEU A 37 5.74 5.81 4.44
C LEU A 37 7.15 5.46 3.96
N ASP A 38 8.16 5.65 4.82
CA ASP A 38 9.55 5.33 4.49
C ASP A 38 9.72 3.85 4.14
N ALA A 39 9.08 2.96 4.89
CA ALA A 39 9.12 1.52 4.65
C ALA A 39 8.53 1.14 3.29
N VAL A 40 7.33 1.63 2.94
CA VAL A 40 6.72 1.31 1.64
C VAL A 40 7.42 1.98 0.48
N ARG A 41 7.89 3.22 0.66
CA ARG A 41 8.62 3.95 -0.38
C ARG A 41 9.89 3.21 -0.75
N LYS A 42 10.62 2.70 0.25
CA LYS A 42 11.84 1.91 0.03
C LYS A 42 11.55 0.63 -0.75
N VAL A 43 10.50 -0.12 -0.39
CA VAL A 43 10.16 -1.35 -1.11
C VAL A 43 9.71 -1.05 -2.54
N ALA A 44 8.97 0.03 -2.78
CA ALA A 44 8.59 0.46 -4.11
C ALA A 44 9.81 0.89 -4.96
N ASP A 45 10.78 1.60 -4.37
CA ASP A 45 12.04 1.97 -5.01
C ASP A 45 12.87 0.74 -5.42
N GLU A 46 12.95 -0.28 -4.55
CA GLU A 46 13.54 -1.59 -4.88
C GLU A 46 12.85 -2.23 -6.10
N ASP A 47 11.52 -2.17 -6.17
CA ASP A 47 10.74 -2.79 -7.25
C ASP A 47 10.87 -2.02 -8.58
N VAL A 48 10.96 -0.68 -8.54
CA VAL A 48 11.24 0.17 -9.71
C VAL A 48 12.63 -0.10 -10.24
N THR A 49 13.63 -0.15 -9.35
CA THR A 49 15.02 -0.48 -9.73
C THR A 49 15.09 -1.84 -10.41
N ARG A 50 14.47 -2.86 -9.80
CA ARG A 50 14.42 -4.20 -10.37
C ARG A 50 13.76 -4.23 -11.74
N PHE A 51 12.64 -3.52 -11.93
CA PHE A 51 11.98 -3.47 -13.23
C PHE A 51 12.84 -2.76 -14.29
N GLY A 52 13.59 -1.72 -13.92
CA GLY A 52 14.58 -1.10 -14.81
C GLY A 52 15.65 -2.10 -15.27
N GLU A 53 16.16 -2.95 -14.36
CA GLU A 53 17.10 -4.02 -14.72
C GLU A 53 16.46 -5.11 -15.61
N GLU A 54 15.19 -5.44 -15.37
CA GLU A 54 14.42 -6.35 -16.23
C GLU A 54 14.30 -5.78 -17.65
N LEU A 55 13.99 -4.49 -17.80
CA LEU A 55 13.91 -3.82 -19.09
C LEU A 55 15.27 -3.73 -19.79
N GLN A 56 16.36 -3.52 -19.05
CA GLN A 56 17.71 -3.53 -19.63
C GLN A 56 18.07 -4.91 -20.22
N ARG A 57 17.68 -6.00 -19.53
CA ARG A 57 17.83 -7.36 -20.07
C ARG A 57 16.97 -7.57 -21.31
N LEU A 58 15.71 -7.13 -21.26
CA LEU A 58 14.81 -7.19 -22.41
C LEU A 58 15.38 -6.45 -23.61
N ASP A 59 15.90 -5.23 -23.43
CA ASP A 59 16.52 -4.44 -24.50
C ASP A 59 17.66 -5.22 -25.18
N THR A 60 18.52 -5.85 -24.36
CA THR A 60 19.62 -6.69 -24.85
C THR A 60 19.11 -7.86 -25.70
N ASP A 61 18.04 -8.54 -25.27
CA ASP A 61 17.42 -9.64 -26.03
C ASP A 61 16.77 -9.16 -27.34
N MET A 62 16.27 -7.91 -27.36
CA MET A 62 15.62 -7.33 -28.55
C MET A 62 16.61 -6.83 -29.59
N LEU A 63 17.89 -6.59 -29.25
CA LEU A 63 18.91 -6.12 -30.21
C LEU A 63 19.09 -7.03 -31.42
N THR A 64 18.84 -8.33 -31.27
CA THR A 64 19.00 -9.33 -32.34
C THR A 64 17.67 -9.73 -32.99
N THR A 65 16.56 -9.08 -32.62
CA THR A 65 15.21 -9.48 -33.03
C THR A 65 14.56 -8.37 -33.87
N GLU A 66 14.11 -8.70 -35.09
CA GLU A 66 13.27 -7.76 -35.84
C GLU A 66 11.88 -7.70 -35.22
N LEU A 67 11.51 -6.53 -34.68
CA LEU A 67 10.20 -6.32 -34.05
C LEU A 67 9.18 -5.85 -35.09
N ASP A 68 8.12 -6.63 -35.25
CA ASP A 68 6.91 -6.17 -35.95
C ASP A 68 6.22 -5.04 -35.17
N GLU A 69 5.28 -4.34 -35.82
CA GLU A 69 4.64 -3.17 -35.21
C GLU A 69 3.89 -3.49 -33.91
N PRO A 70 3.10 -4.58 -33.80
CA PRO A 70 2.49 -4.96 -32.53
C PRO A 70 3.49 -5.24 -31.41
N THR A 71 4.62 -5.90 -31.69
CA THR A 71 5.66 -6.15 -30.69
C THR A 71 6.34 -4.86 -30.24
N ARG A 72 6.59 -3.94 -31.17
CA ARG A 72 7.13 -2.60 -30.85
C ARG A 72 6.19 -1.82 -29.93
N GLN A 73 4.88 -1.90 -30.15
CA GLN A 73 3.89 -1.24 -29.29
C GLN A 73 3.86 -1.82 -27.87
N ASP A 74 3.93 -3.14 -27.73
CA ASP A 74 4.00 -3.77 -26.40
C ASP A 74 5.34 -3.45 -25.70
N TYR A 75 6.45 -3.36 -26.45
CA TYR A 75 7.73 -2.93 -25.90
C TYR A 75 7.70 -1.47 -25.42
N GLN A 76 7.14 -0.56 -26.23
CA GLN A 76 6.96 0.83 -25.84
C GLN A 76 6.08 0.95 -24.59
N ARG A 77 4.99 0.17 -24.49
CA ARG A 77 4.14 0.16 -23.30
C ARG A 77 4.92 -0.23 -22.04
N ALA A 78 5.84 -1.19 -22.13
CA ALA A 78 6.68 -1.58 -21.01
C ALA A 78 7.60 -0.44 -20.53
N LEU A 79 8.18 0.32 -21.49
CA LEU A 79 8.99 1.51 -21.20
C LEU A 79 8.15 2.63 -20.58
N ASP A 80 6.97 2.91 -21.15
CA ASP A 80 6.04 3.93 -20.64
C ASP A 80 5.58 3.62 -19.21
N SER A 81 5.31 2.34 -18.91
CA SER A 81 5.00 1.87 -17.57
C SER A 81 6.15 2.11 -16.58
N TYR A 82 7.40 1.92 -17.00
CA TYR A 82 8.56 2.21 -16.16
C TYR A 82 8.71 3.71 -15.88
N GLU A 83 8.52 4.56 -16.89
CA GLU A 83 8.51 6.02 -16.70
C GLU A 83 7.38 6.45 -15.76
N SER A 84 6.17 5.92 -15.95
CA SER A 84 5.03 6.16 -15.06
C SER A 84 5.30 5.73 -13.62
N ALA A 85 5.98 4.58 -13.42
CA ALA A 85 6.36 4.10 -12.10
C ALA A 85 7.37 5.04 -11.42
N LYS A 86 8.40 5.52 -12.15
CA LYS A 86 9.37 6.49 -11.63
C LYS A 86 8.73 7.84 -11.28
N GLU A 87 7.86 8.35 -12.16
CA GLU A 87 7.14 9.60 -11.93
C GLU A 87 6.23 9.49 -10.72
N SER A 88 5.49 8.39 -10.59
CA SER A 88 4.64 8.11 -9.44
C SER A 88 5.46 8.01 -8.16
N LEU A 89 6.62 7.33 -8.17
CA LEU A 89 7.51 7.22 -7.02
C LEU A 89 8.06 8.59 -6.58
N GLY A 90 8.37 9.46 -7.53
CA GLY A 90 8.79 10.84 -7.26
C GLY A 90 7.71 11.68 -6.58
N ARG A 91 6.43 11.34 -6.77
CA ARG A 91 5.27 12.05 -6.22
C ARG A 91 4.71 11.47 -4.93
N VAL A 92 5.22 10.33 -4.45
CA VAL A 92 4.75 9.70 -3.21
C VAL A 92 4.91 10.68 -2.03
N ALA A 93 3.77 11.08 -1.46
CA ALA A 93 3.67 11.98 -0.30
C ALA A 93 3.03 11.28 0.90
N VAL A 94 2.15 10.30 0.67
CA VAL A 94 1.56 9.43 1.69
C VAL A 94 1.69 7.95 1.28
N SER A 95 1.62 7.03 2.23
CA SER A 95 1.79 5.58 1.99
C SER A 95 0.84 5.05 0.92
N GLU A 96 -0.36 5.60 0.85
CA GLU A 96 -1.40 5.22 -0.10
C GLU A 96 -1.00 5.49 -1.56
N ASP A 97 -0.14 6.48 -1.82
CA ASP A 97 0.28 6.85 -3.18
C ASP A 97 1.12 5.76 -3.84
N VAL A 98 1.78 4.91 -3.05
CA VAL A 98 2.63 3.81 -3.55
C VAL A 98 1.86 2.83 -4.43
N ARG A 99 0.54 2.71 -4.24
CA ARG A 99 -0.29 1.85 -5.10
C ARG A 99 -0.10 2.18 -6.59
N HIS A 100 0.04 3.45 -6.93
CA HIS A 100 0.20 3.91 -8.32
C HIS A 100 1.54 3.49 -8.92
N VAL A 101 2.59 3.40 -8.09
CA VAL A 101 3.88 2.85 -8.51
C VAL A 101 3.72 1.37 -8.85
N THR A 102 3.12 0.60 -7.94
CA THR A 102 2.97 -0.86 -8.12
C THR A 102 2.00 -1.24 -9.23
N GLU A 103 0.93 -0.45 -9.46
CA GLU A 103 0.02 -0.60 -10.61
C GLU A 103 0.78 -0.44 -11.93
N ALA A 104 1.56 0.64 -12.07
CA ALA A 104 2.36 0.88 -13.27
C ALA A 104 3.40 -0.23 -13.51
N LEU A 105 4.03 -0.74 -12.45
CA LEU A 105 4.97 -1.87 -12.54
C LEU A 105 4.28 -3.17 -12.97
N GLU A 106 3.05 -3.42 -12.51
CA GLU A 106 2.26 -4.58 -12.91
C GLU A 106 1.90 -4.52 -14.40
N ASP A 107 1.40 -3.36 -14.87
CA ASP A 107 1.14 -3.09 -16.28
C ASP A 107 2.38 -3.31 -17.14
N GLY A 108 3.53 -2.81 -16.67
CA GLY A 108 4.82 -2.97 -17.35
C GLY A 108 5.22 -4.43 -17.51
N ARG A 109 5.10 -5.23 -16.45
CA ARG A 109 5.43 -6.67 -16.51
C ARG A 109 4.47 -7.47 -17.39
N TYR A 110 3.20 -7.09 -17.44
CA TYR A 110 2.28 -7.68 -18.42
C TYR A 110 2.70 -7.34 -19.86
N ALA A 111 3.11 -6.09 -20.12
CA ALA A 111 3.62 -5.69 -21.44
C ALA A 111 4.91 -6.45 -21.83
N VAL A 112 5.85 -6.63 -20.90
CA VAL A 112 7.03 -7.49 -21.09
C VAL A 112 6.63 -8.93 -21.43
N ALA A 113 5.65 -9.49 -20.74
CA ALA A 113 5.14 -10.83 -21.04
C ALA A 113 4.53 -10.93 -22.46
N CYS A 114 3.84 -9.89 -22.93
CA CYS A 114 3.35 -9.80 -24.31
C CYS A 114 4.51 -9.75 -25.33
N VAL A 115 5.56 -8.97 -25.07
CA VAL A 115 6.76 -8.92 -25.92
C VAL A 115 7.37 -10.31 -26.05
N HIS A 116 7.64 -10.99 -24.93
CA HIS A 116 8.19 -12.35 -24.95
C HIS A 116 7.28 -13.37 -25.63
N ALA A 117 5.96 -13.22 -25.52
CA ALA A 117 5.02 -14.11 -26.20
C ALA A 117 5.14 -13.95 -27.73
N ARG A 118 5.14 -12.71 -28.23
CA ARG A 118 5.23 -12.42 -29.67
C ARG A 118 6.56 -12.86 -30.27
N THR A 119 7.67 -12.50 -29.63
CA THR A 119 9.01 -12.87 -30.12
C THR A 119 9.26 -14.37 -30.12
N SER A 120 8.59 -15.10 -29.23
CA SER A 120 8.65 -16.57 -29.17
C SER A 120 7.58 -17.28 -29.99
N GLY A 121 6.72 -16.56 -30.73
CA GLY A 121 5.60 -17.15 -31.48
C GLY A 121 4.56 -17.86 -30.61
N ARG A 122 4.43 -17.47 -29.34
CA ARG A 122 3.46 -18.02 -28.38
C ARG A 122 2.19 -17.18 -28.34
N PRO A 123 1.04 -17.75 -27.93
CA PRO A 123 -0.16 -16.98 -27.66
C PRO A 123 0.10 -15.87 -26.63
N LEU A 124 -0.56 -14.73 -26.79
CA LEU A 124 -0.48 -13.64 -25.81
C LEU A 124 -0.99 -14.12 -24.44
N PRO A 125 -0.36 -13.69 -23.34
CA PRO A 125 -0.81 -14.04 -22.01
C PRO A 125 -2.22 -13.49 -21.76
N VAL A 126 -3.03 -14.26 -21.03
CA VAL A 126 -4.29 -13.73 -20.49
C VAL A 126 -3.95 -12.75 -19.37
N ARG A 127 -4.67 -11.63 -19.30
CA ARG A 127 -4.52 -10.69 -18.18
C ARG A 127 -5.04 -11.35 -16.90
N ARG A 128 -4.11 -11.77 -16.05
CA ARG A 128 -4.35 -12.44 -14.76
C ARG A 128 -3.59 -11.67 -13.67
N PRO A 129 -4.01 -11.82 -12.39
CA PRO A 129 -3.23 -11.29 -11.27
C PRO A 129 -1.76 -11.73 -11.38
N PRO A 130 -0.81 -10.93 -10.88
CA PRO A 130 0.59 -11.33 -10.85
C PRO A 130 0.80 -12.51 -9.88
N CYS A 131 1.99 -13.10 -9.89
CA CYS A 131 2.33 -14.17 -8.95
C CYS A 131 2.12 -13.71 -7.51
N PHE A 132 1.35 -14.50 -6.75
CA PHE A 132 1.09 -14.25 -5.33
C PHE A 132 2.38 -14.20 -4.52
N PHE A 133 3.34 -15.11 -4.75
CA PHE A 133 4.55 -15.16 -3.93
C PHE A 133 5.45 -13.95 -4.16
N ASN A 134 5.56 -13.51 -5.41
CA ASN A 134 6.35 -12.35 -5.78
C ASN A 134 5.77 -11.69 -7.03
N PRO A 135 5.14 -10.51 -6.91
CA PRO A 135 4.56 -9.81 -8.06
C PRO A 135 5.58 -9.49 -9.17
N ALA A 136 6.88 -9.45 -8.85
CA ALA A 136 7.94 -9.23 -9.83
C ALA A 136 8.12 -10.39 -10.82
N HIS A 137 7.55 -11.57 -10.56
CA HIS A 137 7.56 -12.67 -11.53
C HIS A 137 6.61 -12.46 -12.72
N GLY A 138 5.75 -11.44 -12.65
CA GLY A 138 4.77 -11.15 -13.70
C GLY A 138 3.48 -11.99 -13.60
N PRO A 139 2.73 -12.11 -14.70
CA PRO A 139 1.39 -12.71 -14.71
C PRO A 139 1.39 -14.16 -14.23
N SER A 140 0.40 -14.52 -13.41
CA SER A 140 0.15 -15.92 -13.06
C SER A 140 -0.30 -16.75 -14.27
N THR A 141 -0.03 -18.05 -14.24
CA THR A 141 -0.44 -19.00 -15.28
C THR A 141 -1.44 -20.03 -14.78
N THR A 142 -1.48 -20.26 -13.46
CA THR A 142 -2.39 -21.20 -12.82
C THR A 142 -2.75 -20.71 -11.43
N ASP A 143 -3.84 -21.25 -10.89
CA ASP A 143 -4.16 -21.14 -9.47
C ASP A 143 -3.75 -22.44 -8.77
N VAL A 144 -3.23 -22.34 -7.55
CA VAL A 144 -2.86 -23.50 -6.72
C VAL A 144 -3.48 -23.38 -5.35
N GLU A 145 -3.84 -24.52 -4.76
CA GLU A 145 -4.24 -24.56 -3.36
C GLU A 145 -2.98 -24.56 -2.48
N TRP A 146 -2.81 -23.52 -1.69
CA TRP A 146 -1.63 -23.35 -0.84
C TRP A 146 -2.02 -22.71 0.50
N ALA A 147 -1.24 -23.02 1.54
CA ALA A 147 -1.32 -22.38 2.84
C ALA A 147 0.10 -22.04 3.31
N PRO A 148 0.32 -20.89 3.96
CA PRO A 148 1.54 -20.71 4.73
C PRO A 148 1.55 -21.67 5.92
N ALA A 149 2.72 -21.85 6.54
CA ALA A 149 2.84 -22.68 7.74
C ALA A 149 1.88 -22.20 8.84
N GLY A 150 1.00 -23.09 9.31
CA GLY A 150 -0.03 -22.77 10.31
C GLY A 150 -1.29 -22.08 9.76
N GLY A 151 -1.26 -21.57 8.53
CA GLY A 151 -2.39 -20.88 7.92
C GLY A 151 -3.43 -21.79 7.28
N GLN A 152 -4.47 -21.16 6.73
CA GLN A 152 -5.55 -21.85 6.03
C GLN A 152 -5.27 -21.97 4.53
N GLN A 153 -5.58 -23.14 3.98
CA GLN A 153 -5.46 -23.44 2.56
C GLN A 153 -6.45 -22.62 1.72
N ARG A 154 -5.92 -21.97 0.67
CA ARG A 154 -6.68 -21.12 -0.25
C ARG A 154 -6.14 -21.25 -1.66
N GLN A 155 -6.97 -20.95 -2.64
CA GLN A 155 -6.51 -20.83 -4.03
C GLN A 155 -5.81 -19.49 -4.23
N ILE A 156 -4.58 -19.53 -4.74
CA ILE A 156 -3.76 -18.35 -5.03
C ILE A 156 -3.22 -18.39 -6.47
N PRO A 157 -3.13 -17.24 -7.16
CA PRO A 157 -2.55 -17.16 -8.50
C PRO A 157 -1.02 -17.27 -8.44
N VAL A 158 -0.42 -18.15 -9.23
CA VAL A 158 1.03 -18.39 -9.24
C VAL A 158 1.60 -18.39 -10.65
N CYS A 159 2.83 -17.89 -10.80
CA CYS A 159 3.57 -18.00 -12.05
C CYS A 159 3.99 -19.46 -12.31
N ALA A 160 4.34 -19.77 -13.56
CA ALA A 160 4.79 -21.11 -13.93
C ALA A 160 6.01 -21.57 -13.10
N ALA A 161 6.96 -20.68 -12.85
CA ALA A 161 8.18 -21.01 -12.12
C ALA A 161 7.93 -21.38 -10.64
N ASP A 162 7.00 -20.71 -9.96
CA ASP A 162 6.65 -21.07 -8.58
C ASP A 162 5.69 -22.25 -8.51
N ALA A 163 4.80 -22.42 -9.49
CA ALA A 163 4.02 -23.64 -9.63
C ALA A 163 4.93 -24.88 -9.75
N ASP A 164 6.00 -24.78 -10.56
CA ASP A 164 7.00 -25.85 -10.71
C ASP A 164 7.78 -26.12 -9.43
N ARG A 165 8.16 -25.07 -8.67
CA ARG A 165 8.81 -25.22 -7.35
C ARG A 165 7.92 -25.97 -6.37
N LEU A 166 6.66 -25.56 -6.25
CA LEU A 166 5.70 -26.20 -5.37
C LEU A 166 5.46 -27.67 -5.76
N ALA A 167 5.35 -27.98 -7.05
CA ALA A 167 5.19 -29.34 -7.54
C ALA A 167 6.38 -30.26 -7.18
N GLN A 168 7.57 -29.67 -7.00
CA GLN A 168 8.79 -30.37 -6.58
C GLN A 168 8.98 -30.39 -5.06
N GLY A 169 8.05 -29.82 -4.28
CA GLY A 169 8.17 -29.68 -2.83
C GLY A 169 9.23 -28.66 -2.40
N ALA A 170 9.66 -27.77 -3.31
CA ALA A 170 10.56 -26.67 -3.01
C ALA A 170 9.78 -25.43 -2.54
N GLU A 171 10.45 -24.58 -1.76
CA GLU A 171 9.88 -23.29 -1.36
C GLU A 171 9.74 -22.37 -2.58
N PRO A 172 8.62 -21.63 -2.70
CA PRO A 172 8.46 -20.62 -3.74
C PRO A 172 9.41 -19.44 -3.51
N ASP A 173 9.69 -18.66 -4.55
CA ASP A 173 10.50 -17.44 -4.41
C ASP A 173 9.64 -16.27 -3.93
N ILE A 174 9.64 -16.05 -2.61
CA ILE A 174 8.74 -15.11 -1.93
C ILE A 174 9.34 -13.69 -1.87
N ARG A 175 8.54 -12.69 -2.26
CA ARG A 175 8.87 -11.27 -2.01
C ARG A 175 8.81 -11.00 -0.53
N THR A 176 9.98 -10.67 0.04
CA THR A 176 10.09 -10.22 1.43
C THR A 176 10.18 -8.71 1.53
N VAL A 177 9.74 -8.17 2.67
CA VAL A 177 9.79 -6.74 3.05
C VAL A 177 10.41 -6.58 4.43
N GLN A 178 10.84 -5.36 4.76
CA GLN A 178 11.49 -5.09 6.05
C GLN A 178 10.46 -5.08 7.19
N GLN A 179 10.75 -5.77 8.30
CA GLN A 179 9.98 -5.67 9.53
C GLN A 179 10.93 -5.73 10.73
N GLY A 180 11.01 -4.65 11.50
CA GLY A 180 12.01 -4.51 12.56
C GLY A 180 13.43 -4.70 12.01
N VAL A 181 14.19 -5.62 12.62
CA VAL A 181 15.57 -5.96 12.20
C VAL A 181 15.63 -7.01 11.08
N GLY A 182 14.52 -7.66 10.74
CA GLY A 182 14.47 -8.78 9.81
C GLY A 182 13.70 -8.48 8.53
N ARG A 183 13.63 -9.49 7.66
CA ARG A 183 12.72 -9.50 6.51
C ARG A 183 11.72 -10.63 6.66
N VAL A 184 10.48 -10.35 6.31
CA VAL A 184 9.36 -11.30 6.36
C VAL A 184 8.66 -11.30 5.00
N PRO A 185 7.92 -12.36 4.63
CA PRO A 185 7.00 -12.30 3.49
C PRO A 185 6.14 -11.04 3.52
N TYR A 186 5.86 -10.45 2.36
CA TYR A 186 5.20 -9.13 2.33
C TYR A 186 3.84 -9.11 3.03
N TRP A 187 3.09 -10.22 3.02
CA TRP A 187 1.82 -10.35 3.73
C TRP A 187 1.97 -10.33 5.26
N GLN A 188 3.16 -10.66 5.78
CA GLN A 188 3.52 -10.56 7.20
C GLN A 188 4.09 -9.18 7.56
N GLY A 189 4.41 -8.33 6.59
CA GLY A 189 5.06 -7.04 6.82
C GLY A 189 4.23 -6.07 7.67
N GLY A 190 2.92 -6.30 7.78
CA GLY A 190 1.98 -5.48 8.55
C GLY A 190 1.22 -4.46 7.69
N PRO A 191 0.29 -3.71 8.31
CA PRO A 191 -0.64 -2.84 7.59
C PRO A 191 0.02 -1.76 6.72
N ALA A 192 1.23 -1.35 7.07
CA ALA A 192 2.02 -0.37 6.30
C ALA A 192 2.13 -0.78 4.82
N TYR A 193 2.32 -2.07 4.52
CA TYR A 193 2.50 -2.58 3.16
C TYR A 193 1.19 -2.82 2.40
N SER A 194 0.03 -2.58 3.02
CA SER A 194 -1.27 -2.77 2.39
C SER A 194 -1.42 -1.97 1.08
N PRO A 195 -1.08 -0.67 1.02
CA PRO A 195 -1.20 0.10 -0.23
C PRO A 195 -0.29 -0.44 -1.35
N TRP A 196 0.94 -0.83 -1.01
CA TRP A 196 1.88 -1.44 -1.94
C TRP A 196 1.32 -2.75 -2.53
N ALA A 197 0.81 -3.65 -1.68
CA ALA A 197 0.19 -4.89 -2.16
C ALA A 197 -1.09 -4.61 -2.97
N SER A 198 -1.88 -3.62 -2.54
CA SER A 198 -3.13 -3.26 -3.20
C SER A 198 -2.93 -2.77 -4.64
N GLY A 199 -1.80 -2.12 -4.97
CA GLY A 199 -1.59 -1.71 -6.36
C GLY A 199 -1.28 -2.89 -7.29
N TYR A 200 -0.69 -3.98 -6.80
CA TYR A 200 -0.51 -5.20 -7.59
C TYR A 200 -1.81 -6.00 -7.80
N PHE A 201 -2.68 -6.04 -6.78
CA PHE A 201 -3.79 -6.99 -6.74
C PHE A 201 -5.18 -6.34 -6.77
N GLY A 202 -5.29 -5.05 -6.47
CA GLY A 202 -6.56 -4.33 -6.25
C GLY A 202 -7.44 -4.27 -7.49
N GLY A 203 -6.88 -3.97 -8.66
CA GLY A 203 -7.63 -3.97 -9.93
C GLY A 203 -8.21 -5.35 -10.28
N TYR A 204 -7.51 -6.43 -9.91
CA TYR A 204 -7.98 -7.79 -10.08
C TYR A 204 -9.09 -8.17 -9.10
N ALA A 205 -8.97 -7.71 -7.85
CA ALA A 205 -10.02 -7.89 -6.85
C ALA A 205 -11.32 -7.15 -7.21
N ALA A 206 -11.20 -5.95 -7.81
CA ALA A 206 -12.33 -5.15 -8.26
C ALA A 206 -13.02 -5.71 -9.52
N SER A 207 -12.25 -6.33 -10.43
CA SER A 207 -12.77 -6.95 -11.66
C SER A 207 -13.31 -8.38 -11.45
N GLY A 208 -13.15 -8.95 -10.26
CA GLY A 208 -13.54 -10.33 -9.95
C GLY A 208 -12.57 -11.41 -10.47
N LEU A 209 -11.43 -11.00 -11.03
CA LEU A 209 -10.35 -11.91 -11.48
C LEU A 209 -9.49 -12.43 -10.34
N LEU A 210 -9.54 -11.77 -9.19
CA LEU A 210 -9.03 -12.26 -7.92
C LEU A 210 -10.19 -12.25 -6.92
N PRO A 211 -10.45 -13.33 -6.17
CA PRO A 211 -11.47 -13.28 -5.13
C PRO A 211 -11.14 -12.19 -4.11
N SER A 212 -12.02 -11.20 -3.93
CA SER A 212 -11.72 -10.02 -3.10
C SER A 212 -11.43 -10.39 -1.63
N PHE A 213 -11.96 -11.53 -1.16
CA PHE A 213 -11.63 -12.06 0.17
C PHE A 213 -10.15 -12.45 0.30
N LEU A 214 -9.49 -12.87 -0.78
CA LEU A 214 -8.07 -13.21 -0.77
C LEU A 214 -7.25 -11.95 -0.49
N LEU A 215 -7.48 -10.86 -1.21
CA LEU A 215 -6.81 -9.58 -0.96
C LEU A 215 -7.02 -9.07 0.48
N LEU A 216 -8.26 -9.19 0.99
CA LEU A 216 -8.58 -8.78 2.36
C LEU A 216 -7.88 -9.65 3.42
N THR A 217 -7.80 -10.96 3.18
CA THR A 217 -7.20 -11.90 4.14
C THR A 217 -5.68 -11.96 4.05
N MET A 218 -5.07 -11.65 2.90
CA MET A 218 -3.61 -11.57 2.71
C MET A 218 -2.95 -10.54 3.61
N LEU A 219 -3.67 -9.47 3.96
CA LEU A 219 -3.15 -8.40 4.81
C LEU A 219 -3.67 -8.52 6.26
N SER A 220 -4.40 -9.60 6.55
CA SER A 220 -4.89 -9.89 7.89
C SER A 220 -3.80 -10.59 8.70
N PRO A 221 -3.57 -10.18 9.97
CA PRO A 221 -2.70 -10.91 10.89
C PRO A 221 -3.06 -12.40 11.05
N THR A 222 -4.32 -12.76 10.77
CA THR A 222 -4.82 -14.13 10.85
C THR A 222 -4.40 -15.03 9.68
N TRP A 223 -3.72 -14.51 8.67
CA TRP A 223 -3.36 -15.25 7.45
C TRP A 223 -2.50 -16.48 7.73
N ASP A 224 -1.46 -16.33 8.55
CA ASP A 224 -0.47 -17.35 8.88
C ASP A 224 -0.88 -18.24 10.06
N GLY A 225 -2.14 -18.18 10.50
CA GLY A 225 -2.62 -18.98 11.63
C GLY A 225 -2.02 -18.62 12.98
N VAL A 226 -1.22 -17.54 13.04
CA VAL A 226 -0.87 -16.86 14.28
C VAL A 226 -2.15 -16.19 14.77
N GLY A 227 -2.87 -16.85 15.69
CA GLY A 227 -3.85 -16.19 16.54
C GLY A 227 -3.20 -14.95 17.15
N GLY A 228 -3.95 -13.86 17.30
CA GLY A 228 -3.46 -12.52 17.64
C GLY A 228 -2.65 -12.43 18.94
N ASP A 229 -1.44 -12.96 18.92
CA ASP A 229 -0.52 -13.06 20.03
C ASP A 229 0.67 -12.17 19.68
N GLY A 230 0.61 -10.92 20.15
CA GLY A 230 1.78 -10.04 20.17
C GLY A 230 1.74 -8.81 19.27
N PHE A 231 0.58 -8.15 19.11
CA PHE A 231 0.64 -6.70 18.97
C PHE A 231 0.88 -6.13 20.37
N ASP A 232 2.14 -5.97 20.74
CA ASP A 232 2.54 -5.11 21.85
C ASP A 232 2.31 -3.66 21.41
N THR A 233 1.05 -3.23 21.46
CA THR A 233 0.78 -1.82 21.68
C THR A 233 1.22 -1.55 23.10
N GLY A 234 2.46 -1.07 23.27
CA GLY A 234 3.06 -0.68 24.54
C GLY A 234 2.22 0.37 25.29
N GLY A 235 1.12 -0.08 25.86
CA GLY A 235 0.31 0.58 26.85
C GLY A 235 0.52 -0.19 28.13
N ASP A 236 1.33 0.37 29.02
CA ASP A 236 1.56 -0.13 30.37
C ASP A 236 0.22 -0.46 31.06
N GLY A 237 -0.12 -1.74 31.05
CA GLY A 237 -1.22 -2.30 31.82
C GLY A 237 -0.82 -2.38 33.29
N GLY A 238 -0.91 -1.25 33.99
CA GLY A 238 -0.94 -1.21 35.45
C GLY A 238 -2.25 -1.82 35.96
N GLY A 239 -2.32 -3.16 35.99
CA GLY A 239 -3.41 -3.91 36.60
C GLY A 239 -3.18 -4.02 38.10
N ASP A 240 -3.69 -3.06 38.87
CA ASP A 240 -3.92 -3.25 40.30
C ASP A 240 -5.11 -4.17 40.49
N SER A 241 -4.89 -5.21 41.29
CA SER A 241 -5.86 -6.26 41.59
C SER A 241 -6.65 -5.82 42.82
N GLY A 242 -7.78 -5.15 42.59
CA GLY A 242 -8.70 -4.69 43.65
C GLY A 242 -10.08 -5.30 43.49
N ASP A 243 -10.32 -6.39 44.20
CA ASP A 243 -11.62 -6.99 44.50
C ASP A 243 -12.55 -6.01 45.25
N GLY A 244 -13.87 -6.06 44.99
CA GLY A 244 -14.85 -5.26 45.75
C GLY A 244 -16.23 -5.04 45.13
N GLY A 245 -17.04 -6.10 45.15
CA GLY A 245 -18.52 -6.18 45.23
C GLY A 245 -19.46 -4.96 45.09
N ASP A 246 -20.49 -5.19 44.27
CA ASP A 246 -21.94 -5.13 44.56
C ASP A 246 -22.73 -3.79 44.58
N GLY A 247 -23.98 -3.91 44.10
CA GLY A 247 -25.06 -2.91 44.13
C GLY A 247 -25.16 -2.06 42.85
N GLY A 248 -26.27 -1.94 42.13
CA GLY A 248 -27.67 -2.16 42.45
C GLY A 248 -28.50 -1.31 41.48
N ASP A 249 -29.72 -1.77 41.24
CA ASP A 249 -30.77 -1.27 40.34
C ASP A 249 -31.09 0.24 40.47
N GLY A 250 -31.65 0.85 39.41
CA GLY A 250 -32.16 2.23 39.46
C GLY A 250 -32.46 2.85 38.09
N GLY A 251 -33.68 2.68 37.60
CA GLY A 251 -34.16 3.28 36.35
C GLY A 251 -34.65 4.74 36.44
N ALA A 252 -35.15 5.17 35.27
CA ALA A 252 -36.06 6.30 34.98
C ALA A 252 -35.52 7.74 35.03
N GLY A 253 -35.82 8.49 33.95
CA GLY A 253 -35.71 9.95 33.93
C GLY A 253 -35.70 10.58 32.54
N ASP A 254 -36.88 10.68 31.93
CA ASP A 254 -37.18 11.58 30.81
C ASP A 254 -37.08 13.05 31.27
N ALA A 255 -36.47 13.92 30.45
CA ALA A 255 -36.60 15.37 30.55
C ALA A 255 -36.16 16.01 29.23
N GLY A 256 -37.13 16.54 28.50
CA GLY A 256 -36.93 17.22 27.22
C GLY A 256 -36.58 18.71 27.30
N ASP A 257 -36.44 19.23 26.08
CA ASP A 257 -36.72 20.58 25.55
C ASP A 257 -35.94 21.82 26.06
N GLY A 258 -35.60 22.68 25.09
CA GLY A 258 -35.02 24.00 25.30
C GLY A 258 -34.31 24.55 24.06
N GLY A 259 -35.08 25.15 23.13
CA GLY A 259 -34.62 25.81 21.90
C GLY A 259 -33.64 26.99 22.09
N GLY A 260 -32.85 27.32 21.05
CA GLY A 260 -33.00 28.55 20.23
C GLY A 260 -32.03 29.64 20.72
N TYR A 261 -31.37 30.50 19.94
CA TYR A 261 -31.30 30.84 18.52
C TYR A 261 -30.17 31.89 18.34
N ASP A 262 -29.86 32.23 17.09
CA ASP A 262 -29.22 33.48 16.59
C ASP A 262 -27.69 33.61 16.55
N GLY A 263 -27.20 33.99 15.35
CA GLY A 263 -25.91 34.65 15.18
C GLY A 263 -25.28 34.47 13.80
N GLY A 264 -25.89 35.05 12.75
CA GLY A 264 -25.38 34.99 11.38
C GLY A 264 -24.14 35.85 11.09
N GLY A 265 -23.63 35.71 9.87
CA GLY A 265 -22.62 36.59 9.30
C GLY A 265 -21.93 36.00 8.05
N ASP A 266 -22.56 36.17 6.88
CA ASP A 266 -21.94 36.05 5.56
C ASP A 266 -20.84 37.11 5.37
N SER A 267 -19.74 36.77 4.68
CA SER A 267 -19.05 37.69 3.75
C SER A 267 -17.99 36.98 2.88
N GLY A 268 -18.21 37.02 1.55
CA GLY A 268 -17.20 37.22 0.49
C GLY A 268 -16.26 36.06 0.13
N GLY A 269 -16.17 35.53 -1.11
CA GLY A 269 -16.88 35.85 -2.34
C GLY A 269 -16.05 36.39 -3.51
N ASP A 270 -14.79 35.97 -3.76
CA ASP A 270 -14.02 36.35 -4.96
C ASP A 270 -12.67 35.60 -4.97
N GLY A 271 -12.08 35.11 -6.05
CA GLY A 271 -12.30 35.19 -7.49
C GLY A 271 -11.00 34.67 -8.13
N GLY A 272 -11.10 33.96 -9.26
CA GLY A 272 -10.02 33.12 -9.81
C GLY A 272 -8.82 33.84 -10.44
N GLY A 273 -7.91 33.04 -10.99
CA GLY A 273 -7.07 33.45 -12.13
C GLY A 273 -5.58 33.22 -11.96
N TRP A 274 -5.11 31.98 -12.18
CA TRP A 274 -3.72 31.73 -12.53
C TRP A 274 -3.52 32.10 -14.00
N GLY A 275 -2.92 33.27 -14.23
CA GLY A 275 -2.58 33.76 -15.57
C GLY A 275 -1.46 32.94 -16.19
N PHE A 276 -1.77 32.29 -17.31
CA PHE A 276 -0.81 31.98 -18.36
C PHE A 276 -0.63 33.21 -19.24
N GLY A 277 0.60 33.52 -19.62
CA GLY A 277 0.89 34.54 -20.63
C GLY A 277 2.38 34.77 -20.84
N ASP A 278 2.85 34.27 -21.99
CA ASP A 278 3.91 34.79 -22.87
C ASP A 278 5.36 34.83 -22.35
N GLY A 279 6.39 34.40 -23.08
CA GLY A 279 6.51 34.35 -24.54
C GLY A 279 7.53 35.39 -24.98
N GLY A 280 8.75 34.95 -25.32
CA GLY A 280 9.67 35.70 -26.17
C GLY A 280 11.03 36.09 -25.57
N GLY A 281 12.08 35.59 -26.22
CA GLY A 281 13.31 36.35 -26.42
C GLY A 281 14.58 35.77 -25.81
N PHE A 282 15.34 34.99 -26.58
CA PHE A 282 16.80 35.10 -26.61
C PHE A 282 17.32 34.83 -28.03
N ASP A 283 17.82 35.90 -28.65
CA ASP A 283 18.80 35.90 -29.73
C ASP A 283 20.07 35.14 -29.33
N GLY A 284 20.75 34.55 -30.31
CA GLY A 284 22.21 34.47 -30.27
C GLY A 284 22.83 33.19 -30.79
N GLY A 285 23.49 33.30 -31.94
CA GLY A 285 24.71 32.54 -32.22
C GLY A 285 24.56 31.46 -33.29
N GLY A 286 24.89 31.83 -34.53
CA GLY A 286 25.28 30.85 -35.54
C GLY A 286 26.65 30.26 -35.23
N PHE A 287 26.83 29.00 -35.60
CA PHE A 287 28.14 28.41 -35.85
C PHE A 287 28.00 27.49 -37.05
N ASP A 288 28.65 27.87 -38.14
CA ASP A 288 29.07 26.95 -39.19
C ASP A 288 29.96 25.87 -38.56
N PHE A 289 29.74 24.60 -38.90
CA PHE A 289 30.73 23.58 -39.31
C PHE A 289 30.01 22.26 -39.63
#